data_AF-A0A967WK67-F1
#
_entry.id   AF-A0A967WK67-F1
#
_cell.length_a   1.000
_cell.length_b   1.000
_cell.length_c   1.000
_cell.angle_alpha   90.00
_cell.angle_beta   90.00
_cell.angle_gamma   90.00
#
_symmetry.space_group_name_H-M   'P 1'
#
loop_
_entity.id
_entity.type
_entity.pdbx_description
1 polymer ?
#
loop_
_entity_poly.entity_id
_entity_poly.type
_entity_poly.pdbx_seq_one_letter_code
_entity_poly.pdbx_strand_id
1 'polypeptide(L)'
;MAPFLTHLVVGERVWAALDGKRPAADHLGTFLFGCLAPDVDKFCHGLEQGTTHFVAKDEAGTYVWLRSQRFLEGQDDFLRAPFHALEAAEQAFVIGYLCHIATDEITARSAQAIRSQSSGSRETLPNVDAILTTMDPRFWAMTRDSAGLVQALNRASIPDRAFVFTEGHCLRAMYKVVVPQIVEGGGLEPFMQMLRRQWQWTRHGRLSDETDDPQIEADLAAFRRRIEADLPTSERMVAELDLEFFLQEASRHSLQRIDALLAARSHKLST
;
A
#
# COMPACT_ATOMS: atom_id res chain seq x y z
N MET A 1 8.30 -4.76 -4.47
CA MET A 1 6.83 -4.73 -4.60
C MET A 1 6.21 -4.17 -3.30
N ALA A 2 4.91 -3.91 -3.18
CA ALA A 2 4.32 -3.36 -1.94
C ALA A 2 3.59 -4.41 -1.09
N PRO A 3 3.63 -4.30 0.25
CA PRO A 3 2.95 -5.22 1.18
C PRO A 3 1.44 -4.92 1.27
N PHE A 4 0.69 -5.20 0.21
CA PHE A 4 -0.72 -4.84 0.11
C PHE A 4 -1.56 -5.36 1.30
N LEU A 5 -1.28 -6.57 1.78
CA LEU A 5 -2.04 -7.17 2.88
C LEU A 5 -1.72 -6.47 4.21
N THR A 6 -0.46 -6.06 4.44
CA THR A 6 -0.09 -5.22 5.59
C THR A 6 -0.86 -3.90 5.58
N HIS A 7 -0.94 -3.19 4.45
CA HIS A 7 -1.67 -1.93 4.37
C HIS A 7 -3.16 -2.09 4.64
N LEU A 8 -3.77 -3.20 4.22
CA LEU A 8 -5.17 -3.48 4.51
C LEU A 8 -5.42 -3.80 5.99
N VAL A 9 -4.52 -4.54 6.63
CA VAL A 9 -4.63 -4.86 8.06
C VAL A 9 -4.47 -3.60 8.91
N VAL A 10 -3.51 -2.73 8.57
CA VAL A 10 -3.39 -1.40 9.19
C VAL A 10 -4.64 -0.57 8.91
N GLY A 11 -5.11 -0.55 7.66
CA GLY A 11 -6.34 0.12 7.25
C GLY A 11 -7.56 -0.31 8.05
N GLU A 12 -7.73 -1.62 8.30
CA GLU A 12 -8.81 -2.17 9.13
C GLU A 12 -8.77 -1.58 10.55
N ARG A 13 -7.57 -1.51 11.17
CA ARG A 13 -7.39 -0.94 12.51
C ARG A 13 -7.66 0.56 12.54
N VAL A 14 -7.12 1.29 11.57
CA VAL A 14 -7.29 2.73 11.45
C VAL A 14 -8.74 3.07 11.22
N TRP A 15 -9.40 2.40 10.26
CA TRP A 15 -10.83 2.56 10.04
C TRP A 15 -11.58 2.31 11.33
N ALA A 16 -11.36 1.17 12.01
CA ALA A 16 -11.99 0.81 13.29
C ALA A 16 -11.88 1.92 14.37
N ALA A 17 -10.79 2.67 14.38
CA ALA A 17 -10.47 3.68 15.39
C ALA A 17 -10.95 5.10 15.06
N LEU A 18 -11.36 5.40 13.83
CA LEU A 18 -11.85 6.73 13.42
C LEU A 18 -13.27 7.05 13.93
N ASP A 19 -13.73 6.45 15.03
CA ASP A 19 -15.11 6.54 15.51
C ASP A 19 -15.62 7.99 15.65
N GLY A 20 -16.83 8.25 15.14
CA GLY A 20 -17.41 9.60 15.03
C GLY A 20 -16.75 10.57 14.04
N LYS A 21 -15.62 10.20 13.42
CA LYS A 21 -14.90 10.99 12.39
C LYS A 21 -14.87 10.30 11.02
N ARG A 22 -15.32 9.06 10.93
CA ARG A 22 -15.36 8.28 9.70
C ARG A 22 -16.35 8.86 8.69
N PRO A 23 -16.02 8.82 7.39
CA PRO A 23 -17.04 8.79 6.35
C PRO A 23 -18.06 7.68 6.62
N ALA A 24 -19.24 7.75 5.99
CA ALA A 24 -20.28 6.75 6.19
C ALA A 24 -19.76 5.30 5.97
N ALA A 25 -20.35 4.34 6.70
CA ALA A 25 -19.85 2.96 6.79
C ALA A 25 -19.75 2.25 5.43
N ASP A 26 -20.55 2.66 4.46
CA ASP A 26 -20.54 2.22 3.06
C ASP A 26 -19.27 2.63 2.30
N HIS A 27 -18.46 3.54 2.83
CA HIS A 27 -17.19 3.97 2.23
C HIS A 27 -15.96 3.17 2.67
N LEU A 28 -16.10 2.14 3.51
CA LEU A 28 -14.99 1.29 3.92
C LEU A 28 -14.22 0.73 2.71
N GLY A 29 -14.93 0.22 1.70
CA GLY A 29 -14.30 -0.32 0.49
C GLY A 29 -13.41 0.70 -0.23
N THR A 30 -13.94 1.91 -0.41
CA THR A 30 -13.22 3.03 -1.04
C THR A 30 -12.00 3.47 -0.22
N PHE A 31 -12.12 3.50 1.11
CA PHE A 31 -10.99 3.75 2.01
C PHE A 31 -9.92 2.66 1.87
N LEU A 32 -10.30 1.38 1.90
CA LEU A 32 -9.36 0.26 1.77
C LEU A 32 -8.67 0.27 0.42
N PHE A 33 -9.37 0.61 -0.66
CA PHE A 33 -8.73 0.80 -1.96
C PHE A 33 -7.77 1.99 -1.96
N GLY A 34 -8.11 3.07 -1.25
CA GLY A 34 -7.18 4.17 -0.95
C GLY A 34 -5.90 3.69 -0.26
N CYS A 35 -5.98 2.72 0.67
CA CYS A 35 -4.81 2.13 1.31
C CYS A 35 -3.90 1.32 0.35
N LEU A 36 -4.34 1.06 -0.88
CA LEU A 36 -3.56 0.37 -1.91
C LEU A 36 -3.04 1.36 -2.94
N ALA A 37 -3.84 2.37 -3.28
CA ALA A 37 -3.65 3.23 -4.44
C ALA A 37 -2.30 3.96 -4.60
N PRO A 38 -1.49 4.25 -3.56
CA PRO A 38 -0.21 4.93 -3.78
C PRO A 38 0.78 4.19 -4.68
N ASP A 39 0.66 2.86 -4.77
CA ASP A 39 1.48 2.04 -5.66
C ASP A 39 1.00 2.00 -7.11
N VAL A 40 0.06 2.87 -7.49
CA VAL A 40 -0.43 2.98 -8.87
C VAL A 40 0.68 3.36 -9.87
N ASP A 41 1.80 3.93 -9.40
CA ASP A 41 3.00 4.16 -10.23
C ASP A 41 3.52 2.87 -10.90
N LYS A 42 3.29 1.72 -10.27
CA LYS A 42 3.68 0.40 -10.79
C LYS A 42 2.77 -0.10 -11.92
N PHE A 43 1.69 0.64 -12.22
CA PHE A 43 0.66 0.29 -13.19
C PHE A 43 0.46 1.37 -14.26
N CYS A 44 1.09 2.53 -14.12
CA CYS A 44 0.87 3.69 -14.98
C CYS A 44 2.18 4.12 -15.63
N HIS A 45 2.25 4.04 -16.95
CA HIS A 45 3.47 4.37 -17.68
C HIS A 45 3.84 5.84 -17.50
N GLY A 46 5.06 6.12 -17.04
CA GLY A 46 5.57 7.48 -16.83
C GLY A 46 5.12 8.15 -15.54
N LEU A 47 4.30 7.49 -14.71
CA LEU A 47 3.99 7.97 -13.37
C LEU A 47 5.10 7.55 -12.41
N GLU A 48 5.73 8.52 -11.76
CA GLU A 48 6.84 8.26 -10.84
C GLU A 48 6.35 8.05 -9.40
N GLN A 49 7.04 7.17 -8.67
CA GLN A 49 6.77 6.96 -7.24
C GLN A 49 6.83 8.25 -6.43
N GLY A 50 7.73 9.18 -6.78
CA GLY A 50 7.84 10.47 -6.09
C GLY A 50 6.57 11.32 -6.18
N THR A 51 5.81 11.17 -7.27
CA THR A 51 4.50 11.82 -7.45
C THR A 51 3.46 11.15 -6.56
N THR A 52 3.36 9.82 -6.60
CA THR A 52 2.33 9.08 -5.85
C THR A 52 2.61 9.07 -4.34
N HIS A 53 3.87 9.15 -3.93
CA HIS A 53 4.24 9.18 -2.51
C HIS A 53 4.62 10.58 -2.03
N PHE A 54 4.33 11.61 -2.83
CA PHE A 54 4.56 13.05 -2.56
C PHE A 54 6.01 13.51 -2.41
N VAL A 55 6.93 12.58 -2.14
CA VAL A 55 8.37 12.81 -2.03
C VAL A 55 9.11 11.65 -2.68
N ALA A 56 10.03 11.96 -3.60
CA ALA A 56 10.92 10.98 -4.20
C ALA A 56 11.82 10.34 -3.13
N LYS A 57 12.08 9.05 -3.28
CA LYS A 57 13.01 8.34 -2.41
C LYS A 57 14.44 8.78 -2.77
N ASP A 58 15.17 9.33 -1.81
CA ASP A 58 16.61 9.50 -1.93
C ASP A 58 17.34 8.18 -1.65
N GLU A 59 18.56 8.02 -2.16
CA GLU A 59 19.36 6.80 -1.98
C GLU A 59 19.59 6.46 -0.50
N ALA A 60 19.69 7.49 0.35
CA ALA A 60 19.85 7.35 1.79
C ALA A 60 18.52 7.08 2.55
N GLY A 61 17.37 7.22 1.89
CA GLY A 61 16.04 7.06 2.50
C GLY A 61 15.69 8.15 3.54
N THR A 62 16.40 9.27 3.52
CA THR A 62 16.29 10.39 4.46
C THR A 62 14.94 11.09 4.39
N TYR A 63 14.21 11.03 3.28
CA TYR A 63 12.98 11.83 3.16
C TYR A 63 11.70 11.00 3.22
N VAL A 64 11.83 9.69 3.38
CA VAL A 64 10.65 8.80 3.38
C VAL A 64 9.69 9.17 4.50
N TRP A 65 10.18 9.56 5.68
CA TRP A 65 9.36 9.95 6.84
C TRP A 65 8.65 11.32 6.72
N LEU A 66 8.87 12.05 5.62
CA LEU A 66 8.24 13.35 5.36
C LEU A 66 7.09 13.27 4.35
N ARG A 67 6.79 12.10 3.78
CA ARG A 67 5.81 11.95 2.69
C ARG A 67 4.41 12.43 3.08
N SER A 68 3.91 11.96 4.22
CA SER A 68 2.62 12.37 4.78
C SER A 68 2.62 13.85 5.17
N GLN A 69 3.74 14.36 5.72
CA GLN A 69 3.88 15.77 6.07
C GLN A 69 3.81 16.67 4.83
N ARG A 70 4.51 16.29 3.75
CA ARG A 70 4.50 17.03 2.48
C ARG A 70 3.09 17.14 1.90
N PHE A 71 2.30 16.07 1.96
CA PHE A 71 0.90 16.11 1.58
C PHE A 71 0.09 17.07 2.46
N LEU A 72 0.25 16.99 3.79
CA LEU A 72 -0.51 17.82 4.74
C LEU A 72 -0.24 19.32 4.54
N GLU A 73 1.01 19.69 4.23
CA GLU A 73 1.44 21.07 3.98
C GLU A 73 1.03 21.61 2.60
N GLY A 74 0.89 20.72 1.60
CA GLY A 74 0.70 21.07 0.19
C GLY A 74 -0.50 20.39 -0.46
N GLN A 75 -1.62 20.20 0.25
CA GLN A 75 -2.77 19.43 -0.25
C GLN A 75 -3.27 19.90 -1.62
N ASP A 76 -3.27 21.21 -1.85
CA ASP A 76 -3.73 21.83 -3.10
C ASP A 76 -2.83 21.50 -4.30
N ASP A 77 -1.59 21.04 -4.07
CA ASP A 77 -0.69 20.55 -5.13
C ASP A 77 -1.10 19.15 -5.64
N PHE A 78 -1.84 18.40 -4.82
CA PHE A 78 -2.09 16.97 -5.05
C PHE A 78 -3.57 16.64 -5.28
N LEU A 79 -4.48 17.34 -4.60
CA LEU A 79 -5.92 17.09 -4.69
C LEU A 79 -6.56 17.95 -5.78
N ARG A 80 -7.57 17.40 -6.47
CA ARG A 80 -8.31 18.17 -7.50
C ARG A 80 -9.12 19.35 -6.95
N ALA A 81 -9.42 19.32 -5.66
CA ALA A 81 -10.14 20.33 -4.91
C ALA A 81 -9.72 20.25 -3.44
N PRO A 82 -9.93 21.30 -2.64
CA PRO A 82 -9.66 21.24 -1.20
C PRO A 82 -10.36 20.03 -0.57
N PHE A 83 -9.69 19.35 0.36
CA PHE A 83 -10.18 18.07 0.94
C PHE A 83 -11.65 18.14 1.40
N HIS A 84 -12.06 19.23 2.06
CA HIS A 84 -13.42 19.41 2.56
C HIS A 84 -14.49 19.62 1.48
N ALA A 85 -14.08 19.95 0.26
CA ALA A 85 -14.94 20.12 -0.91
C ALA A 85 -15.00 18.86 -1.79
N LEU A 86 -14.21 17.83 -1.48
CA LEU A 86 -14.31 16.52 -2.11
C LEU A 86 -15.59 15.81 -1.68
N GLU A 87 -16.10 14.92 -2.53
CA GLU A 87 -17.22 14.04 -2.19
C GLU A 87 -16.84 13.06 -1.09
N ALA A 88 -17.83 12.52 -0.37
CA ALA A 88 -17.57 11.62 0.76
C ALA A 88 -16.73 10.38 0.37
N ALA A 89 -16.96 9.81 -0.82
CA ALA A 89 -16.17 8.69 -1.33
C ALA A 89 -14.72 9.10 -1.63
N GLU A 90 -14.48 10.29 -2.17
CA GLU A 90 -13.14 10.81 -2.43
C GLU A 90 -12.40 11.15 -1.14
N GLN A 91 -13.10 11.71 -0.15
CA GLN A 91 -12.53 11.92 1.18
C GLN A 91 -12.10 10.59 1.80
N ALA A 92 -12.95 9.55 1.73
CA ALA A 92 -12.59 8.21 2.19
C ALA A 92 -11.36 7.65 1.48
N PHE A 93 -11.30 7.81 0.15
CA PHE A 93 -10.14 7.40 -0.65
C PHE A 93 -8.86 8.14 -0.25
N VAL A 94 -8.90 9.46 -0.07
CA VAL A 94 -7.75 10.29 0.36
C VAL A 94 -7.29 9.92 1.76
N ILE A 95 -8.21 9.68 2.69
CA ILE A 95 -7.87 9.20 4.05
C ILE A 95 -7.17 7.84 3.98
N GLY A 96 -7.65 6.92 3.15
CA GLY A 96 -7.00 5.62 2.90
C GLY A 96 -5.61 5.78 2.28
N TYR A 97 -5.48 6.67 1.30
CA TYR A 97 -4.20 7.01 0.67
C TYR A 97 -3.19 7.51 1.69
N LEU A 98 -3.61 8.42 2.57
CA LEU A 98 -2.75 8.93 3.64
C LEU A 98 -2.37 7.84 4.67
N CYS A 99 -3.29 6.91 4.97
CA CYS A 99 -3.04 5.75 5.81
C CYS A 99 -1.93 4.86 5.24
N HIS A 100 -1.97 4.59 3.93
CA HIS A 100 -0.88 3.87 3.26
C HIS A 100 0.44 4.59 3.41
N ILE A 101 0.49 5.88 3.05
CA ILE A 101 1.73 6.67 3.07
C ILE A 101 2.32 6.69 4.48
N ALA A 102 1.49 6.91 5.51
CA ALA A 102 1.94 6.87 6.90
C ALA A 102 2.45 5.47 7.30
N THR A 103 1.82 4.39 6.86
CA THR A 103 2.31 3.02 7.09
C THR A 103 3.68 2.79 6.44
N ASP A 104 3.89 3.34 5.26
CA ASP A 104 5.15 3.28 4.52
C ASP A 104 6.30 3.97 5.26
N GLU A 105 6.02 5.10 5.92
CA GLU A 105 7.00 5.80 6.78
C GLU A 105 7.50 4.92 7.93
N ILE A 106 6.57 4.16 8.55
CA ILE A 106 6.90 3.23 9.63
C ILE A 106 7.68 2.03 9.09
N THR A 107 7.26 1.49 7.95
CA THR A 107 7.96 0.39 7.24
C THR A 107 9.40 0.76 6.92
N ALA A 108 9.62 1.97 6.38
CA ALA A 108 10.95 2.45 6.05
C ALA A 108 11.86 2.58 7.28
N ARG A 109 11.32 3.11 8.39
CA ARG A 109 12.06 3.21 9.64
C ARG A 109 12.41 1.84 10.23
N SER A 110 11.46 0.89 10.21
CA SER A 110 11.73 -0.49 10.64
C SER A 110 12.79 -1.16 9.77
N ALA A 111 12.73 -0.97 8.45
CA ALA A 111 13.76 -1.48 7.54
C ALA A 111 15.14 -0.87 7.81
N GLN A 112 15.22 0.42 8.15
CA GLN A 112 16.48 1.08 8.51
C GLN A 112 17.05 0.54 9.84
N ALA A 113 16.19 0.29 10.83
CA ALA A 113 16.59 -0.30 12.11
C ALA A 113 17.18 -1.71 11.90
N ILE A 114 16.51 -2.56 11.11
CA ILE A 114 16.99 -3.90 10.76
C ILE A 114 18.34 -3.82 10.05
N ARG A 115 18.45 -2.97 9.01
CA ARG A 115 19.72 -2.78 8.27
C ARG A 115 20.87 -2.35 9.18
N SER A 116 20.60 -1.45 10.13
CA SER A 116 21.61 -0.95 11.06
C SER A 116 22.09 -2.07 11.99
N GLN A 117 21.18 -2.91 12.48
CA GLN A 117 21.52 -4.08 13.30
C GLN A 117 22.31 -5.14 12.50
N SER A 118 21.99 -5.31 11.22
CA SER A 118 22.65 -6.27 10.33
C SER A 118 24.01 -5.81 9.78
N SER A 119 24.34 -4.52 9.85
CA SER A 119 25.61 -3.98 9.32
C SER A 119 26.88 -4.55 9.98
N GLY A 120 26.75 -5.20 11.14
CA GLY A 120 27.82 -5.97 11.79
C GLY A 120 27.88 -7.45 11.40
N SER A 121 26.89 -7.97 10.68
CA SER A 121 26.82 -9.36 10.21
C SER A 121 27.43 -9.52 8.82
N ARG A 122 28.09 -10.66 8.56
CA ARG A 122 28.53 -11.04 7.21
C ARG A 122 27.39 -11.61 6.35
N GLU A 123 26.20 -11.79 6.92
CA GLU A 123 25.06 -12.31 6.17
C GLU A 123 24.46 -11.25 5.25
N THR A 124 24.29 -11.62 3.99
CA THR A 124 23.60 -10.79 3.00
C THR A 124 22.11 -10.71 3.36
N LEU A 125 21.55 -9.50 3.36
CA LEU A 125 20.11 -9.33 3.56
C LEU A 125 19.34 -9.98 2.40
N PRO A 126 18.24 -10.69 2.69
CA PRO A 126 17.43 -11.30 1.65
C PRO A 126 16.76 -10.24 0.79
N ASN A 127 16.36 -10.64 -0.42
CA ASN A 127 15.56 -9.82 -1.31
C ASN A 127 14.26 -9.36 -0.63
N VAL A 128 13.93 -8.07 -0.78
CA VAL A 128 12.72 -7.48 -0.19
C VAL A 128 11.45 -8.22 -0.60
N ASP A 129 11.35 -8.71 -1.82
CA ASP A 129 10.16 -9.42 -2.28
C ASP A 129 10.01 -10.78 -1.59
N ALA A 130 11.10 -11.44 -1.19
CA ALA A 130 11.05 -12.64 -0.35
C ALA A 130 10.55 -12.32 1.06
N ILE A 131 11.04 -11.22 1.65
CA ILE A 131 10.57 -10.73 2.96
C ILE A 131 9.07 -10.44 2.92
N LEU A 132 8.61 -9.68 1.93
CA LEU A 132 7.19 -9.32 1.79
C LEU A 132 6.31 -10.56 1.56
N THR A 133 6.78 -11.50 0.74
CA THR A 133 6.09 -12.79 0.49
C THR A 133 5.87 -13.57 1.79
N THR A 134 6.81 -13.50 2.73
CA THR A 134 6.70 -14.12 4.05
C THR A 134 5.83 -13.29 5.02
N MET A 135 5.92 -11.96 4.97
CA MET A 135 5.18 -11.06 5.86
C MET A 135 3.68 -11.02 5.58
N ASP A 136 3.28 -10.98 4.32
CA ASP A 136 1.89 -10.75 3.90
C ASP A 136 0.91 -11.77 4.51
N PRO A 137 1.13 -13.10 4.43
CA PRO A 137 0.24 -14.08 5.05
C PRO A 137 0.12 -13.92 6.58
N ARG A 138 1.22 -13.51 7.23
CA ARG A 138 1.26 -13.34 8.70
C ARG A 138 0.43 -12.13 9.12
N PHE A 139 0.56 -11.01 8.41
CA PHE A 139 -0.33 -9.86 8.61
C PHE A 139 -1.77 -10.21 8.29
N TRP A 140 -2.02 -10.93 7.20
CA TRP A 140 -3.37 -11.33 6.83
C TRP A 140 -4.04 -12.20 7.88
N ALA A 141 -3.30 -13.12 8.50
CA ALA A 141 -3.77 -13.90 9.63
C ALA A 141 -4.12 -13.07 10.88
N MET A 142 -3.63 -11.83 10.96
CA MET A 142 -3.98 -10.88 12.01
C MET A 142 -5.23 -10.04 11.69
N THR A 143 -5.84 -10.17 10.50
CA THR A 143 -7.12 -9.49 10.21
C THR A 143 -8.22 -9.90 11.19
N ARG A 144 -9.13 -8.97 11.52
CA ARG A 144 -10.30 -9.29 12.37
C ARG A 144 -11.44 -9.87 11.54
N ASP A 145 -11.63 -9.38 10.32
CA ASP A 145 -12.67 -9.83 9.40
C ASP A 145 -12.20 -9.79 7.94
N SER A 146 -11.37 -10.76 7.54
CA SER A 146 -10.87 -10.86 6.16
C SER A 146 -11.99 -10.94 5.11
N ALA A 147 -13.08 -11.66 5.40
CA ALA A 147 -14.23 -11.78 4.50
C ALA A 147 -14.95 -10.43 4.33
N GLY A 148 -15.15 -9.68 5.42
CA GLY A 148 -15.70 -8.33 5.39
C GLY A 148 -14.82 -7.35 4.61
N LEU A 149 -13.49 -7.40 4.79
CA LEU A 149 -12.55 -6.57 4.02
C LEU A 149 -12.64 -6.86 2.51
N VAL A 150 -12.66 -8.13 2.12
CA VAL A 150 -12.82 -8.54 0.71
C VAL A 150 -14.17 -8.09 0.16
N GLN A 151 -15.26 -8.26 0.91
CA GLN A 151 -16.58 -7.80 0.48
C GLN A 151 -16.62 -6.28 0.31
N ALA A 152 -16.01 -5.53 1.23
CA ALA A 152 -15.93 -4.08 1.16
C ALA A 152 -15.12 -3.64 -0.07
N LEU A 153 -13.94 -4.22 -0.30
CA LEU A 153 -13.13 -3.94 -1.50
C LEU A 153 -13.88 -4.22 -2.80
N ASN A 154 -14.64 -5.31 -2.87
CA ASN A 154 -15.48 -5.63 -4.04
C ASN A 154 -16.60 -4.62 -4.32
N ARG A 155 -16.94 -3.79 -3.33
CA ARG A 155 -17.92 -2.71 -3.44
C ARG A 155 -17.25 -1.33 -3.47
N ALA A 156 -15.92 -1.27 -3.49
CA ALA A 156 -15.19 -0.02 -3.48
C ALA A 156 -15.57 0.82 -4.70
N SER A 157 -15.91 2.09 -4.45
CA SER A 157 -15.86 3.08 -5.51
C SER A 157 -14.41 3.42 -5.78
N ILE A 158 -14.02 3.55 -7.04
CA ILE A 158 -12.69 4.00 -7.44
C ILE A 158 -12.86 5.43 -7.94
N PRO A 159 -12.65 6.46 -7.09
CA PRO A 159 -12.90 7.82 -7.48
C PRO A 159 -11.87 8.24 -8.53
N ASP A 160 -12.35 8.68 -9.68
CA ASP A 160 -11.48 9.20 -10.72
C ASP A 160 -10.99 10.59 -10.29
N ARG A 161 -9.68 10.83 -10.38
CA ARG A 161 -9.06 12.14 -10.17
C ARG A 161 -9.21 12.78 -8.78
N ALA A 162 -9.50 12.03 -7.71
CA ALA A 162 -9.40 12.58 -6.35
C ALA A 162 -8.01 13.21 -6.12
N PHE A 163 -6.96 12.56 -6.61
CA PHE A 163 -5.64 13.14 -6.85
C PHE A 163 -5.47 13.54 -8.31
N VAL A 164 -4.80 14.67 -8.55
CA VAL A 164 -4.62 15.23 -9.91
C VAL A 164 -3.78 14.35 -10.84
N PHE A 165 -2.96 13.46 -10.27
CA PHE A 165 -2.07 12.56 -11.00
C PHE A 165 -2.62 11.14 -11.15
N THR A 166 -3.74 10.80 -10.50
CA THR A 166 -4.30 9.44 -10.60
C THR A 166 -5.18 9.31 -11.82
N GLU A 167 -4.77 8.49 -12.79
CA GLU A 167 -5.60 8.13 -13.93
C GLU A 167 -6.51 6.95 -13.60
N GLY A 168 -7.83 7.10 -13.80
CA GLY A 168 -8.80 6.06 -13.46
C GLY A 168 -8.55 4.71 -14.13
N HIS A 169 -7.94 4.67 -15.32
CA HIS A 169 -7.62 3.42 -15.99
C HIS A 169 -6.48 2.65 -15.29
N CYS A 170 -5.45 3.36 -14.79
CA CYS A 170 -4.36 2.79 -14.00
C CYS A 170 -4.86 2.27 -12.64
N LEU A 171 -5.73 3.03 -11.95
CA LEU A 171 -6.36 2.57 -10.70
C LEU A 171 -7.20 1.31 -10.92
N ARG A 172 -7.98 1.23 -12.00
CA ARG A 172 -8.76 0.03 -12.35
C ARG A 172 -7.87 -1.17 -12.67
N ALA A 173 -6.74 -0.96 -13.34
CA ALA A 173 -5.78 -2.03 -13.60
C ALA A 173 -5.18 -2.56 -12.30
N MET A 174 -4.72 -1.64 -11.43
CA MET A 174 -4.23 -2.00 -10.11
C MET A 174 -5.26 -2.80 -9.32
N TYR A 175 -6.52 -2.36 -9.27
CA TYR A 175 -7.60 -3.10 -8.63
C TYR A 175 -7.71 -4.54 -9.15
N LYS A 176 -7.75 -4.72 -10.48
CA LYS A 176 -7.89 -6.04 -11.10
C LYS A 176 -6.69 -6.95 -10.89
N VAL A 177 -5.50 -6.39 -10.68
CA VAL A 177 -4.27 -7.15 -10.43
C VAL A 177 -4.15 -7.55 -8.96
N VAL A 178 -4.45 -6.62 -8.04
CA VAL A 178 -4.14 -6.76 -6.61
C VAL A 178 -5.27 -7.44 -5.83
N VAL A 179 -6.54 -7.15 -6.13
CA VAL A 179 -7.67 -7.74 -5.39
C VAL A 179 -7.67 -9.27 -5.41
N PRO A 180 -7.40 -9.96 -6.54
CA PRO A 180 -7.29 -11.42 -6.54
C PRO A 180 -6.23 -11.95 -5.55
N GLN A 181 -5.05 -11.32 -5.45
CA GLN A 181 -4.02 -11.72 -4.47
C GLN A 181 -4.52 -11.61 -3.02
N ILE A 182 -5.28 -10.55 -2.72
CA ILE A 182 -5.85 -10.33 -1.38
C ILE A 182 -6.84 -11.45 -1.05
N VAL A 183 -7.69 -11.82 -2.01
CA VAL A 183 -8.65 -12.94 -1.86
C VAL A 183 -7.92 -14.25 -1.61
N GLU A 184 -6.79 -14.46 -2.28
CA GLU A 184 -5.94 -15.64 -2.15
C GLU A 184 -5.12 -15.68 -0.83
N GLY A 185 -5.07 -14.58 -0.07
CA GLY A 185 -4.47 -14.53 1.28
C GLY A 185 -2.95 -14.36 1.33
N GLY A 186 -2.32 -14.01 0.19
CA GLY A 186 -0.89 -13.73 0.09
C GLY A 186 0.00 -14.98 0.04
N GLY A 187 1.31 -14.78 0.17
CA GLY A 187 2.31 -15.85 0.05
C GLY A 187 2.85 -15.97 -1.38
N LEU A 188 3.76 -16.93 -1.60
CA LEU A 188 4.54 -16.98 -2.84
C LEU A 188 3.66 -17.16 -4.07
N GLU A 189 2.76 -18.14 -4.07
CA GLU A 189 1.96 -18.42 -5.27
C GLU A 189 1.02 -17.25 -5.61
N PRO A 190 0.22 -16.69 -4.67
CA PRO A 190 -0.59 -15.51 -4.95
C PRO A 190 0.23 -14.29 -5.41
N PHE A 191 1.41 -14.11 -4.83
CA PHE A 191 2.33 -13.05 -5.23
C PHE A 191 2.84 -13.23 -6.66
N MET A 192 3.21 -14.45 -7.06
CA MET A 192 3.64 -14.76 -8.43
C MET A 192 2.49 -14.55 -9.44
N GLN A 193 1.27 -14.93 -9.08
CA GLN A 193 0.08 -14.71 -9.91
C GLN A 193 -0.23 -13.22 -10.07
N MET A 194 -0.10 -12.45 -9.01
CA MET A 194 -0.23 -10.99 -9.07
C MET A 194 0.83 -10.37 -9.98
N LEU A 195 2.09 -10.82 -9.90
CA LEU A 195 3.17 -10.31 -10.76
C LEU A 195 2.94 -10.66 -12.23
N ARG A 196 2.42 -11.86 -12.53
CA ARG A 196 2.00 -12.24 -13.88
C ARG A 196 1.00 -11.22 -14.43
N ARG A 197 -0.09 -10.99 -13.69
CA ARG A 197 -1.15 -10.04 -14.09
C ARG A 197 -0.59 -8.62 -14.26
N GLN A 198 0.30 -8.19 -13.36
CA GLN A 198 0.98 -6.90 -13.46
C GLN A 198 1.83 -6.80 -14.74
N TRP A 199 2.64 -7.80 -15.05
CA TRP A 199 3.53 -7.78 -16.22
C TRP A 199 2.77 -7.87 -17.53
N GLN A 200 1.66 -8.62 -17.58
CA GLN A 200 0.77 -8.60 -18.73
C GLN A 200 0.19 -7.20 -18.94
N TRP A 201 -0.26 -6.55 -17.87
CA TRP A 201 -0.77 -5.18 -17.95
C TRP A 201 0.30 -4.21 -18.47
N THR A 202 1.50 -4.22 -17.87
CA THR A 202 2.55 -3.25 -18.22
C THR A 202 3.14 -3.48 -19.61
N ARG A 203 3.20 -4.74 -20.08
CA ARG A 203 3.74 -5.08 -21.41
C ARG A 203 2.71 -4.96 -22.52
N HIS A 204 1.47 -5.35 -22.26
CA HIS A 204 0.44 -5.54 -23.31
C HIS A 204 -0.77 -4.61 -23.17
N GLY A 205 -0.89 -3.86 -22.07
CA GLY A 205 -2.05 -3.00 -21.79
C GLY A 205 -3.33 -3.80 -21.52
N ARG A 206 -3.24 -5.10 -21.26
CA ARG A 206 -4.37 -6.00 -21.01
C ARG A 206 -4.02 -7.08 -20.00
N LEU A 207 -5.02 -7.54 -19.26
CA LEU A 207 -4.92 -8.65 -18.32
C LEU A 207 -5.38 -9.95 -18.99
N SER A 208 -4.70 -11.05 -18.70
CA SER A 208 -5.08 -12.39 -19.18
C SER A 208 -4.84 -13.43 -18.09
N ASP A 209 -5.78 -14.31 -17.83
CA ASP A 209 -5.51 -15.46 -16.96
C ASP A 209 -4.85 -16.62 -17.74
N GLU A 210 -4.65 -16.46 -19.06
CA GLU A 210 -3.98 -17.45 -19.91
C GLU A 210 -2.47 -17.41 -19.72
N THR A 211 -1.83 -18.59 -19.74
CA THR A 211 -0.36 -18.75 -19.75
C THR A 211 0.15 -18.72 -21.19
N ASP A 212 -0.22 -17.68 -21.95
CA ASP A 212 0.03 -17.57 -23.39
C ASP A 212 1.24 -16.68 -23.74
N ASP A 213 1.96 -16.16 -22.74
CA ASP A 213 3.19 -15.39 -22.94
C ASP A 213 4.42 -16.15 -22.41
N PRO A 214 5.14 -16.90 -23.27
CA PRO A 214 6.31 -17.68 -22.88
C PRO A 214 7.44 -16.84 -22.27
N GLN A 215 7.55 -15.55 -22.64
CA GLN A 215 8.58 -14.68 -22.11
C GLN A 215 8.26 -14.27 -20.67
N ILE A 216 7.00 -13.89 -20.40
CA ILE A 216 6.54 -13.63 -19.02
C ILE A 216 6.76 -14.87 -18.15
N GLU A 217 6.42 -16.07 -18.63
CA GLU A 217 6.59 -17.30 -17.86
C GLU A 217 8.07 -17.61 -17.56
N ALA A 218 8.96 -17.42 -18.54
CA ALA A 218 10.41 -17.58 -18.34
C ALA A 218 10.96 -16.59 -17.31
N ASP A 219 10.54 -15.32 -17.39
CA ASP A 219 10.93 -14.26 -16.46
C ASP A 219 10.41 -14.54 -15.04
N LEU A 220 9.15 -14.99 -14.91
CA LEU A 220 8.53 -15.33 -13.63
C LEU A 220 9.23 -16.53 -13.00
N ALA A 221 9.57 -17.55 -13.79
CA ALA A 221 10.32 -18.71 -13.29
C ALA A 221 11.72 -18.30 -12.77
N ALA A 222 12.41 -17.40 -13.48
CA ALA A 222 13.70 -16.87 -13.04
C ALA A 222 13.57 -16.02 -11.77
N PHE A 223 12.51 -15.20 -11.67
CA PHE A 223 12.22 -14.37 -10.52
C PHE A 223 11.85 -15.21 -9.29
N ARG A 224 10.99 -16.23 -9.45
CA ARG A 224 10.60 -17.18 -8.41
C ARG A 224 11.80 -17.86 -7.78
N ARG A 225 12.74 -18.37 -8.60
CA ARG A 225 13.98 -18.99 -8.08
C ARG A 225 14.80 -18.05 -7.20
N ARG A 226 14.83 -16.76 -7.51
CA ARG A 226 15.53 -15.76 -6.67
C ARG A 226 14.83 -15.58 -5.33
N ILE A 227 13.50 -15.52 -5.32
CA ILE A 227 12.73 -15.41 -4.07
C ILE A 227 12.90 -16.68 -3.23
N GLU A 228 12.74 -17.85 -3.83
CA GLU A 228 12.85 -19.14 -3.14
C GLU A 228 14.23 -19.34 -2.48
N ALA A 229 15.31 -18.83 -3.10
CA ALA A 229 16.64 -18.87 -2.51
C ALA A 229 16.74 -18.07 -1.19
N ASP A 230 15.98 -16.98 -1.08
CA ASP A 230 15.99 -16.06 0.08
C ASP A 230 14.88 -16.33 1.09
N LEU A 231 13.92 -17.22 0.78
CA LEU A 231 12.78 -17.54 1.65
C LEU A 231 13.21 -18.04 3.04
N PRO A 232 14.15 -19.00 3.20
CA PRO A 232 14.52 -19.49 4.53
C PRO A 232 15.09 -18.40 5.45
N THR A 233 15.85 -17.46 4.90
CA THR A 233 16.38 -16.31 5.66
C THR A 233 15.28 -15.30 5.96
N SER A 234 14.41 -15.03 4.99
CA SER A 234 13.24 -14.15 5.16
C SER A 234 12.28 -14.68 6.23
N GLU A 235 12.01 -15.98 6.25
CA GLU A 235 11.15 -16.64 7.22
C GLU A 235 11.63 -16.47 8.66
N ARG A 236 12.93 -16.69 8.89
CA ARG A 236 13.58 -16.48 10.19
C ARG A 236 13.51 -15.01 10.61
N MET A 237 13.94 -14.11 9.73
CA MET A 237 13.94 -12.68 10.03
C MET A 237 12.54 -12.18 10.37
N VAL A 238 11.53 -12.55 9.60
CA VAL A 238 10.14 -12.12 9.85
C VAL A 238 9.56 -12.79 11.10
N ALA A 239 10.00 -14.00 11.48
CA ALA A 239 9.57 -14.64 12.73
C ALA A 239 10.09 -13.92 13.98
N GLU A 240 11.18 -13.17 13.85
CA GLU A 240 11.77 -12.35 14.90
C GLU A 240 11.17 -10.94 14.97
N LEU A 241 10.37 -10.53 13.97
CA LEU A 241 9.71 -9.24 13.97
C LEU A 241 8.49 -9.25 14.90
N ASP A 242 8.37 -8.22 15.72
CA ASP A 242 7.16 -7.93 16.47
C ASP A 242 6.12 -7.27 15.54
N LEU A 243 5.39 -8.12 14.81
CA LEU A 243 4.39 -7.67 13.84
C LEU A 243 3.20 -6.96 14.51
N GLU A 244 2.89 -7.31 15.76
CA GLU A 244 1.82 -6.66 16.53
C GLU A 244 2.25 -5.24 16.95
N PHE A 245 3.48 -5.08 17.45
CA PHE A 245 4.04 -3.77 17.72
C PHE A 245 4.09 -2.90 16.45
N PHE A 246 4.55 -3.47 15.33
CA PHE A 246 4.52 -2.77 14.04
C PHE A 246 3.10 -2.31 13.68
N LEU A 247 2.11 -3.20 13.78
CA LEU A 247 0.72 -2.88 13.46
C LEU A 247 0.17 -1.75 14.34
N GLN A 248 0.45 -1.79 15.64
CA GLN A 248 0.05 -0.75 16.58
C GLN A 248 0.69 0.58 16.24
N GLU A 249 1.99 0.58 15.92
CA GLU A 249 2.73 1.78 15.61
C GLU A 249 2.28 2.40 14.27
N ALA A 250 2.12 1.59 13.23
CA ALA A 250 1.60 2.00 11.93
C ALA A 250 0.18 2.57 12.04
N SER A 251 -0.68 1.93 12.82
CA SER A 251 -2.06 2.40 13.05
C SER A 251 -2.06 3.74 13.79
N ARG A 252 -1.27 3.87 14.86
CA ARG A 252 -1.17 5.10 15.65
C ARG A 252 -0.65 6.27 14.80
N HIS A 253 0.41 6.04 14.02
CA HIS A 253 0.99 7.05 13.16
C HIS A 253 0.02 7.49 12.06
N SER A 254 -0.67 6.54 11.43
CA SER A 254 -1.71 6.82 10.43
C SER A 254 -2.84 7.68 11.00
N LEU A 255 -3.33 7.35 12.20
CA LEU A 255 -4.36 8.14 12.89
C LEU A 255 -3.89 9.57 13.18
N GLN A 256 -2.63 9.76 13.60
CA GLN A 256 -2.06 11.09 13.83
C GLN A 256 -2.07 11.95 12.55
N ARG A 257 -1.73 11.36 11.39
CA ARG A 257 -1.74 12.07 10.10
C ARG A 257 -3.17 12.39 9.64
N ILE A 258 -4.08 11.44 9.80
CA ILE A 258 -5.50 11.63 9.45
C ILE A 258 -6.13 12.70 10.33
N ASP A 259 -5.88 12.70 11.64
CA ASP A 259 -6.38 13.74 12.54
C ASP A 259 -5.86 15.13 12.15
N ALA A 260 -4.60 15.24 11.73
CA ALA A 260 -4.05 16.50 11.22
C ALA A 260 -4.76 16.97 9.93
N LEU A 261 -5.04 16.06 9.00
CA LEU A 261 -5.83 16.37 7.79
C LEU A 261 -7.23 16.88 8.15
N LEU A 262 -7.91 16.20 9.07
CA LEU A 262 -9.27 16.55 9.49
C LEU A 262 -9.34 17.85 10.31
N ALA A 263 -8.32 18.14 11.12
CA ALA A 263 -8.26 19.34 11.96
C ALA A 263 -8.02 20.63 11.17
N ALA A 264 -7.33 20.58 10.02
CA ALA A 264 -7.09 21.74 9.15
C ALA A 264 -8.39 22.44 8.70
N ARG A 265 -9.54 21.74 8.78
CA ARG A 265 -10.89 22.26 8.55
C ARG A 265 -11.31 23.36 9.53
N SER A 266 -10.88 23.29 10.78
CA SER A 266 -11.38 24.18 11.84
C SER A 266 -10.78 25.58 11.79
N HIS A 267 -9.56 25.73 11.25
CA HIS A 267 -8.89 27.04 11.20
C HIS A 267 -9.30 27.89 9.99
N LYS A 268 -9.58 27.29 8.83
CA LYS A 268 -9.99 28.05 7.63
C LYS A 268 -11.44 28.56 7.67
N LEU A 269 -12.30 27.98 8.50
CA LEU A 269 -13.70 28.44 8.68
C LEU A 269 -13.86 29.54 9.75
N SER A 270 -12.77 29.88 10.46
CA SER A 270 -12.77 30.88 11.55
C SER A 270 -12.09 32.20 11.15
N THR A 271 -11.66 32.32 9.89
CA THR A 271 -11.01 33.50 9.28
C THR A 271 -11.83 33.94 8.08
#